data_AF-R5FD70-F1
#
_entry.id   AF-R5FD70-F1
#
_cell.length_a   1.000
_cell.length_b   1.000
_cell.length_c   1.000
_cell.angle_alpha   90.00
_cell.angle_beta   90.00
_cell.angle_gamma   90.00
#
_symmetry.space_group_name_H-M   'P 1'
#
loop_
_entity.id
_entity.type
_entity.pdbx_description
1 polymer ?
#
loop_
_entity_poly.entity_id
_entity_poly.type
_entity_poly.pdbx_seq_one_letter_code
_entity_poly.pdbx_strand_id
1 'polypeptide(L)'
;MRLFRYFCFVFVLSLVFVGCSDKSKKKEVHEEIQGPMMTLEKRDTTEVYDMTKNFLELLKSNNIDKAVSMLYYLTPDKNVIPLPDSLAERQKAIFKRFPVLSYKIDSIIFYTETDSQVKYTIEFFKKQPGDPRPNTTSFFIKPMRIQGQWYITMFDSNTYNGGETKIKN
;
A
#
# COMPACT_ATOMS: atom_id res chain seq x y z
N MET A 1 63.96 66.59 -10.19
CA MET A 1 65.07 65.64 -10.33
C MET A 1 64.51 64.24 -10.36
N ARG A 2 64.87 63.47 -11.39
CA ARG A 2 65.12 62.01 -11.38
C ARG A 2 64.04 61.09 -10.77
N LEU A 3 63.57 60.00 -11.39
CA LEU A 3 63.81 59.36 -12.68
C LEU A 3 62.96 58.05 -12.59
N PHE A 4 62.30 57.65 -13.68
CA PHE A 4 62.21 56.24 -14.16
C PHE A 4 61.55 55.17 -13.23
N ARG A 5 60.49 54.45 -13.60
CA ARG A 5 60.41 53.53 -14.75
C ARG A 5 58.97 53.08 -14.99
N TYR A 6 58.43 53.40 -16.16
CA TYR A 6 57.49 52.54 -16.85
C TYR A 6 58.29 51.41 -17.48
N PHE A 7 57.92 50.14 -17.28
CA PHE A 7 58.19 49.09 -18.25
C PHE A 7 57.19 47.93 -18.06
N CYS A 8 56.35 47.78 -19.07
CA CYS A 8 55.78 46.52 -19.57
C CYS A 8 55.13 45.55 -18.57
N PHE A 9 53.82 45.34 -18.69
CA PHE A 9 53.34 44.34 -19.64
C PHE A 9 51.82 44.48 -19.86
N VAL A 10 51.49 44.76 -21.12
CA VAL A 10 50.21 44.52 -21.77
C VAL A 10 49.88 43.02 -21.65
N PHE A 11 48.66 42.65 -21.25
CA PHE A 11 47.89 41.55 -21.86
C PHE A 11 46.45 41.60 -21.32
N VAL A 12 45.55 42.25 -22.05
CA VAL A 12 44.59 41.64 -23.00
C VAL A 12 43.39 40.99 -22.30
N LEU A 13 42.31 41.76 -22.38
CA LEU A 13 40.91 41.40 -22.38
C LEU A 13 40.66 40.07 -23.12
N SER A 14 40.04 39.09 -22.45
CA SER A 14 39.29 38.05 -23.14
C SER A 14 37.95 37.83 -22.44
N LEU A 15 36.92 38.13 -23.22
CA LEU A 15 35.51 37.90 -22.96
C LEU A 15 35.26 36.43 -22.64
N VAL A 16 34.53 36.15 -21.57
CA VAL A 16 33.80 34.89 -21.44
C VAL A 16 32.32 35.24 -21.44
N PHE A 17 31.69 34.97 -22.59
CA PHE A 17 30.26 34.80 -22.72
C PHE A 17 29.78 33.70 -21.79
N VAL A 18 28.57 33.85 -21.24
CA VAL A 18 27.42 32.96 -21.46
C VAL A 18 26.39 33.31 -20.38
N GLY A 19 25.33 34.01 -20.81
CA GLY A 19 24.06 33.92 -20.13
C GLY A 19 23.42 32.56 -20.45
N CYS A 20 23.00 31.86 -19.41
CA CYS A 20 21.87 30.93 -19.48
C CYS A 20 21.22 30.89 -18.10
N SER A 21 20.01 31.42 -18.05
CA SER A 21 19.05 31.21 -16.97
C SER A 21 18.67 29.74 -16.94
N ASP A 22 19.26 28.97 -16.02
CA ASP A 22 18.83 27.59 -15.80
C ASP A 22 17.83 27.53 -14.63
N LYS A 23 16.54 27.55 -14.99
CA LYS A 23 15.49 26.94 -14.18
C LYS A 23 15.58 25.44 -14.40
N SER A 24 15.54 24.69 -13.30
CA SER A 24 15.33 23.23 -13.17
C SER A 24 16.57 22.55 -12.57
N LYS A 25 16.50 21.65 -11.58
CA LYS A 25 15.41 20.89 -10.97
C LYS A 25 15.70 20.81 -9.47
N LYS A 26 14.72 21.09 -8.62
CA LYS A 26 14.70 20.47 -7.29
C LYS A 26 14.68 18.97 -7.54
N LYS A 27 15.81 18.30 -7.33
CA LYS A 27 15.79 16.85 -7.09
C LYS A 27 15.09 16.69 -5.76
N GLU A 28 13.79 16.47 -5.80
CA GLU A 28 13.13 15.74 -4.73
C GLU A 28 13.83 14.38 -4.68
N VAL A 29 14.78 14.28 -3.76
CA VAL A 29 15.25 12.99 -3.28
C VAL A 29 14.05 12.41 -2.54
N HIS A 30 13.21 11.65 -3.23
CA HIS A 30 12.38 10.67 -2.57
C HIS A 30 13.35 9.56 -2.16
N GLU A 31 14.03 9.76 -1.02
CA GLU A 31 14.56 8.65 -0.25
C GLU A 31 13.33 7.84 0.16
N GLU A 32 13.01 6.84 -0.66
CA GLU A 32 12.15 5.74 -0.23
C GLU A 32 12.95 5.04 0.87
N ILE A 33 12.77 5.50 2.12
CA ILE A 33 13.31 4.82 3.30
C ILE A 33 12.53 3.50 3.37
N GLN A 34 12.99 2.50 2.62
CA GLN A 34 12.60 1.11 2.85
C GLN A 34 13.19 0.76 4.21
N GLY A 35 12.39 0.98 5.26
CA GLY A 35 12.70 0.53 6.60
C GLY A 35 13.00 -0.97 6.60
N PRO A 36 13.67 -1.49 7.64
CA PRO A 36 14.03 -2.90 7.70
C PRO A 36 12.78 -3.77 7.50
N MET A 37 12.80 -4.58 6.43
CA MET A 37 11.76 -5.56 6.16
C MET A 37 11.70 -6.56 7.31
N MET A 38 10.51 -6.90 7.78
CA MET A 38 10.35 -7.89 8.85
C MET A 38 11.05 -9.20 8.47
N THR A 39 11.80 -9.78 9.42
CA THR A 39 12.27 -11.16 9.27
C THR A 39 11.08 -12.09 9.46
N LEU A 40 10.64 -12.73 8.37
CA LEU A 40 9.50 -13.63 8.38
C LEU A 40 9.94 -15.05 8.69
N GLU A 41 9.24 -15.71 9.59
CA GLU A 41 9.31 -17.16 9.71
C GLU A 41 8.34 -17.82 8.71
N LYS A 42 8.65 -19.04 8.26
CA LYS A 42 7.74 -19.83 7.41
C LYS A 42 6.34 -19.98 8.02
N ARG A 43 6.27 -19.99 9.36
CA ARG A 43 5.03 -20.02 10.13
C ARG A 43 4.16 -18.79 9.88
N ASP A 44 4.74 -17.59 9.87
CA ASP A 44 3.98 -16.33 9.68
C ASP A 44 3.29 -16.30 8.31
N THR A 45 4.01 -16.70 7.25
CA THR A 45 3.43 -16.80 5.90
C THR A 45 2.28 -17.82 5.85
N THR A 46 2.42 -18.95 6.56
CA THR A 46 1.39 -20.00 6.59
C THR A 46 0.14 -19.53 7.34
N GLU A 47 0.32 -18.89 8.50
CA GLU A 47 -0.78 -18.38 9.32
C GLU A 47 -1.60 -17.33 8.57
N VAL A 48 -0.94 -16.36 7.94
CA VAL A 48 -1.62 -15.34 7.13
C VAL A 48 -2.31 -15.94 5.91
N TYR A 49 -1.70 -16.93 5.26
CA TYR A 49 -2.32 -17.64 4.16
C TYR A 49 -3.61 -18.35 4.61
N ASP A 50 -3.58 -19.09 5.71
CA ASP A 50 -4.72 -19.86 6.21
C ASP A 50 -5.85 -18.95 6.70
N MET A 51 -5.53 -17.85 7.38
CA MET A 51 -6.50 -16.82 7.76
C MET A 51 -7.18 -16.22 6.52
N THR A 52 -6.40 -15.84 5.50
CA THR A 52 -6.92 -15.30 4.24
C THR A 52 -7.80 -16.33 3.53
N LYS A 53 -7.36 -17.58 3.46
CA LYS A 53 -8.10 -18.67 2.84
C LYS A 53 -9.45 -18.88 3.53
N ASN A 54 -9.48 -18.93 4.86
CA ASN A 54 -10.72 -19.08 5.62
C ASN A 54 -11.70 -17.92 5.34
N PHE A 55 -11.21 -16.68 5.33
CA PHE A 55 -11.99 -15.52 4.95
C PHE A 55 -12.61 -15.65 3.54
N LEU A 56 -11.82 -16.08 2.54
CA LEU A 56 -12.28 -16.24 1.16
C LEU A 56 -13.25 -17.42 0.99
N GLU A 57 -13.08 -18.52 1.74
CA GLU A 57 -14.03 -19.64 1.75
C GLU A 57 -15.38 -19.24 2.38
N LEU A 58 -15.39 -18.39 3.41
CA LEU A 58 -16.63 -17.83 3.95
C LEU A 58 -17.34 -16.94 2.91
N LEU A 59 -16.60 -16.09 2.20
CA LEU A 59 -17.18 -15.29 1.11
C LEU A 59 -17.73 -16.17 -0.03
N LYS A 60 -16.99 -17.20 -0.43
CA LYS A 60 -17.39 -18.16 -1.46
C LYS A 60 -18.62 -18.97 -1.09
N SER A 61 -18.77 -19.32 0.18
CA SER A 61 -19.98 -19.98 0.72
C SER A 61 -21.12 -19.00 1.02
N ASN A 62 -20.99 -17.73 0.61
CA ASN A 62 -21.95 -16.65 0.86
C ASN A 62 -22.22 -16.40 2.36
N ASN A 63 -21.29 -16.78 3.23
CA ASN A 63 -21.37 -16.56 4.67
C ASN A 63 -20.74 -15.20 5.04
N ILE A 64 -21.32 -14.13 4.50
CA ILE A 64 -20.76 -12.79 4.51
C ILE A 64 -20.61 -12.25 5.94
N ASP A 65 -21.59 -12.50 6.83
CA ASP A 65 -21.50 -12.02 8.22
C ASP A 65 -20.32 -12.65 8.96
N LYS A 66 -20.07 -13.96 8.77
CA LYS A 66 -18.90 -14.61 9.37
C LYS A 66 -17.59 -14.12 8.74
N ALA A 67 -17.55 -13.92 7.43
CA ALA A 67 -16.37 -13.36 6.77
C ALA A 67 -16.03 -11.96 7.33
N VAL A 68 -17.03 -11.09 7.48
CA VAL A 68 -16.84 -9.74 8.04
C VAL A 68 -16.45 -9.80 9.52
N SER A 69 -16.93 -10.78 10.29
CA SER A 69 -16.50 -10.95 11.69
C SER A 69 -15.02 -11.33 11.86
N MET A 70 -14.35 -11.76 10.78
CA MET A 70 -12.90 -11.98 10.79
C MET A 70 -12.08 -10.69 10.61
N LEU A 71 -12.72 -9.58 10.27
CA LEU A 71 -12.06 -8.30 10.02
C LEU A 71 -11.94 -7.49 11.32
N TYR A 72 -10.75 -6.93 11.51
CA TYR A 72 -10.43 -6.08 12.65
C TYR A 72 -10.05 -4.67 12.21
N TYR A 73 -10.16 -3.74 13.15
CA TYR A 73 -9.75 -2.35 13.02
C TYR A 73 -8.67 -2.03 14.05
N LEU A 74 -7.57 -1.42 13.62
CA LEU A 74 -6.53 -0.91 14.50
C LEU A 74 -6.84 0.55 14.82
N THR A 75 -7.11 0.84 16.09
CA THR A 75 -7.41 2.22 16.52
C THR A 75 -6.14 3.09 16.50
N PRO A 76 -6.28 4.43 16.49
CA PRO A 76 -5.14 5.34 16.64
C PRO A 76 -4.29 5.07 17.89
N ASP A 77 -4.92 4.57 18.96
CA ASP A 77 -4.27 4.18 20.22
C ASP A 77 -3.63 2.78 20.16
N LYS A 78 -3.51 2.19 18.96
CA LYS A 78 -2.93 0.87 18.69
C LYS A 78 -3.68 -0.31 19.33
N ASN A 79 -4.99 -0.15 19.58
CA ASN A 79 -5.82 -1.24 20.04
C ASN A 79 -6.46 -1.96 18.84
N VAL A 80 -6.49 -3.29 18.89
CA VAL A 80 -7.21 -4.09 17.90
C VAL A 80 -8.63 -4.31 18.40
N ILE A 81 -9.60 -3.84 17.64
CA ILE A 81 -11.03 -4.01 17.93
C ILE A 81 -11.72 -4.70 16.75
N PRO A 82 -12.87 -5.37 16.95
CA PRO A 82 -13.73 -5.77 15.83
C PRO A 82 -14.04 -4.58 14.93
N LEU A 83 -14.28 -4.85 13.65
CA LEU A 83 -14.63 -3.79 12.69
C LEU A 83 -15.84 -2.98 13.20
N PRO A 84 -15.75 -1.64 13.33
CA PRO A 84 -16.88 -0.80 13.73
C PRO A 84 -18.11 -1.03 12.84
N ASP A 85 -19.32 -0.96 13.40
CA ASP A 85 -20.57 -1.33 12.71
C ASP A 85 -20.74 -0.65 11.35
N SER A 86 -20.42 0.64 11.22
CA SER A 86 -20.52 1.37 9.95
C SER A 86 -19.56 0.84 8.88
N LEU A 87 -18.36 0.41 9.29
CA LEU A 87 -17.40 -0.25 8.40
C LEU A 87 -17.83 -1.68 8.10
N ALA A 88 -18.35 -2.41 9.10
CA ALA A 88 -18.86 -3.76 8.90
C ALA A 88 -20.00 -3.78 7.87
N GLU A 89 -20.99 -2.90 7.99
CA GLU A 89 -22.10 -2.82 7.02
C GLU A 89 -21.63 -2.42 5.62
N ARG A 90 -20.64 -1.52 5.53
CA ARG A 90 -20.01 -1.17 4.26
C ARG A 90 -19.31 -2.37 3.61
N GLN A 91 -18.52 -3.12 4.38
CA GLN A 91 -17.84 -4.32 3.87
C GLN A 91 -18.85 -5.39 3.46
N LYS A 92 -19.92 -5.60 4.24
CA LYS A 92 -21.02 -6.49 3.85
C LYS A 92 -21.65 -6.06 2.52
N ALA A 93 -21.88 -4.76 2.31
CA ALA A 93 -22.44 -4.25 1.05
C ALA A 93 -21.51 -4.52 -0.15
N ILE A 94 -20.20 -4.32 0.02
CA ILE A 94 -19.18 -4.63 -1.00
C ILE A 94 -19.20 -6.13 -1.33
N PHE A 95 -19.15 -7.00 -0.32
CA PHE A 95 -19.12 -8.45 -0.55
C PHE A 95 -20.42 -9.01 -1.12
N LYS A 96 -21.57 -8.39 -0.81
CA LYS A 96 -22.85 -8.70 -1.48
C LYS A 96 -22.85 -8.30 -2.95
N ARG A 97 -22.15 -7.22 -3.32
CA ARG A 97 -22.05 -6.73 -4.70
C ARG A 97 -21.12 -7.60 -5.57
N PHE A 98 -20.12 -8.22 -4.95
CA PHE A 98 -19.10 -9.03 -5.62
C PHE A 98 -19.09 -10.47 -5.06
N PRO A 99 -20.09 -11.30 -5.41
CA PRO A 99 -20.15 -12.68 -4.93
C PRO A 99 -18.94 -13.46 -5.42
N VAL A 100 -18.41 -14.37 -4.59
CA VAL A 100 -17.21 -15.14 -4.91
C VAL A 100 -17.60 -16.51 -5.47
N LEU A 101 -17.38 -16.72 -6.76
CA LEU A 101 -17.51 -18.04 -7.39
C LEU A 101 -16.24 -18.87 -7.17
N SER A 102 -15.10 -18.26 -7.47
CA SER A 102 -13.77 -18.83 -7.26
C SER A 102 -12.81 -17.71 -6.84
N TYR A 103 -11.67 -18.07 -6.26
CA TYR A 103 -10.66 -17.09 -5.87
C TYR A 103 -9.25 -17.65 -6.04
N LYS A 104 -8.29 -16.72 -6.07
CA LYS A 104 -6.86 -16.98 -6.03
C LYS A 104 -6.19 -15.98 -5.10
N ILE A 105 -5.38 -16.46 -4.17
CA ILE A 105 -4.45 -15.61 -3.42
C ILE A 105 -3.23 -15.39 -4.33
N ASP A 106 -3.02 -14.15 -4.78
CA ASP A 106 -2.03 -13.81 -5.78
C ASP A 106 -0.65 -13.57 -5.19
N SER A 107 -0.60 -12.88 -4.04
CA SER A 107 0.66 -12.53 -3.38
C SER A 107 0.42 -12.20 -1.90
N ILE A 108 1.40 -12.53 -1.07
CA ILE A 108 1.50 -12.09 0.32
C ILE A 108 2.84 -11.34 0.44
N ILE A 109 2.78 -10.08 0.86
CA ILE A 109 3.95 -9.21 1.01
C ILE A 109 3.95 -8.67 2.44
N PHE A 110 5.09 -8.76 3.11
CA PHE A 110 5.27 -8.21 4.45
C PHE A 110 6.39 -7.18 4.45
N TYR A 111 6.05 -5.92 4.75
CA TYR A 111 7.03 -4.87 4.95
C TYR A 111 7.37 -4.74 6.43
N THR A 112 6.34 -4.54 7.28
CA THR A 112 6.47 -4.46 8.73
C THR A 112 5.33 -5.22 9.44
N GLU A 113 5.33 -5.27 10.77
CA GLU A 113 4.25 -5.89 11.56
C GLU A 113 2.89 -5.28 11.27
N THR A 114 2.83 -3.99 11.01
CA THR A 114 1.57 -3.27 10.73
C THR A 114 1.42 -2.86 9.27
N ASP A 115 2.35 -3.27 8.42
CA ASP A 115 2.34 -3.00 6.99
C ASP A 115 2.63 -4.26 6.20
N SER A 116 1.59 -5.07 6.05
CA SER A 116 1.58 -6.21 5.15
C SER A 116 0.37 -6.13 4.23
N GLN A 117 0.42 -6.90 3.15
CA GLN A 117 -0.58 -6.88 2.10
C GLN A 117 -0.77 -8.27 1.53
N VAL A 118 -2.02 -8.69 1.44
CA VAL A 118 -2.42 -9.87 0.66
C VAL A 118 -3.26 -9.39 -0.50
N LYS A 119 -2.81 -9.70 -1.72
CA LYS A 119 -3.59 -9.53 -2.93
C LYS A 119 -4.33 -10.83 -3.21
N TYR A 120 -5.62 -10.72 -3.48
CA TYR A 120 -6.40 -11.84 -4.00
C TYR A 120 -7.28 -11.39 -5.16
N THR A 121 -7.51 -12.29 -6.09
CA THR A 121 -8.43 -12.10 -7.21
C THR A 121 -9.61 -13.04 -7.04
N ILE A 122 -10.81 -12.50 -7.20
CA ILE A 122 -12.02 -13.31 -7.26
C ILE A 122 -12.50 -13.44 -8.70
N GLU A 123 -13.18 -14.53 -8.99
CA GLU A 123 -14.10 -14.66 -10.10
C GLU A 123 -15.52 -14.55 -9.55
N PHE A 124 -16.37 -13.69 -10.12
CA PHE A 124 -17.72 -13.44 -9.60
C PHE A 124 -18.85 -13.98 -10.49
N PHE A 125 -18.56 -14.45 -11.72
CA PHE A 125 -19.49 -15.25 -12.53
C PHE A 125 -18.73 -16.09 -13.58
N LYS A 126 -19.34 -17.20 -14.05
CA LYS A 126 -18.81 -17.97 -15.18
C LYS A 126 -19.10 -17.27 -16.50
N LYS A 127 -18.08 -17.11 -17.35
CA LYS A 127 -18.26 -16.58 -18.71
C LYS A 127 -18.82 -17.63 -19.64
N GLN A 128 -19.75 -17.20 -20.49
CA GLN A 128 -20.14 -18.00 -21.66
C GLN A 128 -19.11 -17.80 -22.78
N PRO A 129 -18.96 -18.77 -23.71
CA PRO A 129 -18.12 -18.60 -24.88
C PRO A 129 -18.47 -17.30 -25.62
N GLY A 130 -17.48 -16.44 -25.87
CA GLY A 130 -17.65 -15.16 -26.55
C GLY A 130 -18.13 -13.98 -25.68
N ASP A 131 -18.39 -14.16 -24.37
CA ASP A 131 -18.76 -13.06 -23.48
C ASP A 131 -17.57 -12.10 -23.25
N PRO A 132 -17.64 -10.82 -23.64
CA PRO A 132 -16.53 -9.88 -23.46
C PRO A 132 -16.43 -9.31 -22.05
N ARG A 133 -17.44 -9.49 -21.20
CA ARG A 133 -17.48 -8.86 -19.87
C ARG A 133 -16.34 -9.36 -18.97
N PRO A 134 -15.70 -8.49 -18.17
CA PRO A 134 -14.77 -8.94 -17.14
C PRO A 134 -15.56 -9.66 -16.04
N ASN A 135 -15.07 -10.82 -15.61
CA ASN A 135 -15.67 -11.62 -14.54
C ASN A 135 -14.75 -11.79 -13.33
N THR A 136 -13.62 -11.07 -13.32
CA THR A 136 -12.66 -11.08 -12.21
C THR A 136 -12.37 -9.66 -11.73
N THR A 137 -12.00 -9.55 -10.47
CA THR A 137 -11.47 -8.32 -9.88
C THR A 137 -10.52 -8.67 -8.73
N SER A 138 -9.51 -7.83 -8.51
CA SER A 138 -8.57 -8.00 -7.41
C SER A 138 -8.94 -7.10 -6.24
N PHE A 139 -8.68 -7.60 -5.03
CA PHE A 139 -8.83 -6.88 -3.77
C PHE A 139 -7.55 -7.04 -2.95
N PHE A 140 -7.47 -6.23 -1.90
CA PHE A 140 -6.40 -6.31 -0.94
C PHE A 140 -6.95 -6.32 0.49
N ILE A 141 -6.38 -7.18 1.32
CA ILE A 141 -6.48 -7.11 2.77
C ILE A 141 -5.09 -6.80 3.33
N LYS A 142 -5.04 -6.24 4.54
CA LYS A 142 -3.81 -5.91 5.25
C LYS A 142 -3.73 -6.72 6.54
N PRO A 143 -3.13 -7.91 6.54
CA PRO A 143 -2.83 -8.58 7.79
C PRO A 143 -1.92 -7.70 8.66
N MET A 144 -2.12 -7.70 9.97
CA MET A 144 -1.26 -6.99 10.91
C MET A 144 -0.93 -7.91 12.07
N ARG A 145 0.34 -7.92 12.47
CA ARG A 145 0.82 -8.61 13.67
C ARG A 145 0.85 -7.61 14.81
N ILE A 146 0.04 -7.82 15.83
CA ILE A 146 -0.01 -6.96 17.03
C ILE A 146 0.26 -7.85 18.23
N GLN A 147 1.31 -7.53 18.99
CA GLN A 147 1.73 -8.31 20.17
C GLN A 147 1.92 -9.80 19.86
N GLY A 148 2.49 -10.11 18.69
CA GLY A 148 2.78 -11.48 18.25
C GLY A 148 1.63 -12.22 17.58
N GLN A 149 0.40 -11.69 17.59
CA GLN A 149 -0.78 -12.30 16.99
C GLN A 149 -1.18 -11.63 15.66
N TRP A 150 -1.54 -12.43 14.66
CA TRP A 150 -2.02 -11.94 13.37
C TRP A 150 -3.52 -11.62 13.37
N TYR A 151 -3.89 -10.53 12.71
CA TYR A 151 -5.26 -10.06 12.51
C TYR A 151 -5.47 -9.70 11.04
N ILE A 152 -6.61 -10.04 10.45
CA ILE A 152 -6.98 -9.54 9.13
C ILE A 152 -7.57 -8.14 9.30
N THR A 153 -6.98 -7.14 8.67
CA THR A 153 -7.52 -5.79 8.64
C THR A 153 -7.68 -5.29 7.19
N MET A 154 -8.37 -4.16 7.02
CA MET A 154 -8.62 -3.54 5.70
C MET A 154 -7.87 -2.21 5.58
N PHE A 155 -7.76 -1.61 4.39
CA PHE A 155 -7.08 -0.31 4.25
C PHE A 155 -7.71 0.81 5.08
N ASP A 156 -9.00 0.74 5.36
CA ASP A 156 -9.69 1.68 6.25
C ASP A 156 -9.16 1.61 7.71
N SER A 157 -8.45 0.53 8.07
CA SER A 157 -7.95 0.27 9.42
C SER A 157 -6.57 0.82 9.74
N ASN A 158 -5.83 1.42 8.78
CA ASN A 158 -4.53 1.99 9.11
C ASN A 158 -4.11 3.18 8.23
N THR A 159 -3.58 4.16 8.95
CA THR A 159 -3.17 5.53 8.61
C THR A 159 -1.83 5.64 7.88
N TYR A 160 -1.16 4.53 7.61
CA TYR A 160 0.20 4.50 7.08
C TYR A 160 0.33 4.67 5.56
N ASN A 161 -0.68 5.28 4.92
CA ASN A 161 -0.63 5.76 3.53
C ASN A 161 -0.82 7.28 3.41
N GLY A 162 -0.58 8.05 4.49
CA GLY A 162 -0.76 9.51 4.47
C GLY A 162 -2.23 9.97 4.34
N GLY A 163 -3.18 9.08 4.65
CA GLY A 163 -4.61 9.37 4.65
C GLY A 163 -5.15 9.59 6.06
N GLU A 164 -5.92 10.66 6.23
CA GLU A 164 -6.55 11.06 7.50
C GLU A 164 -7.25 9.89 8.23
N THR A 165 -7.10 9.86 9.55
CA THR A 165 -7.70 8.95 10.56
C THR A 165 -9.23 8.93 10.62
N LYS A 166 -9.91 9.54 9.66
CA LYS A 166 -11.36 9.63 9.67
C LYS A 166 -11.90 8.49 8.84
N ILE A 167 -12.82 7.72 9.43
CA ILE A 167 -13.74 6.87 8.66
C ILE A 167 -14.36 7.78 7.60
N LYS A 168 -13.92 7.65 6.36
CA LYS A 168 -14.55 8.35 5.23
C LYS A 168 -15.86 7.64 4.99
N ASN A 169 -16.98 8.28 5.31
CA ASN A 169 -18.32 7.77 5.01
C ASN A 169 -18.63 7.91 3.53
#